data_AF-A0A2P6VG35-F1
#
_entry.id   AF-A0A2P6VG35-F1
#
_cell.length_a   1.000
_cell.length_b   1.000
_cell.length_c   1.000
_cell.angle_alpha   90.00
_cell.angle_beta   90.00
_cell.angle_gamma   90.00
#
_symmetry.space_group_name_H-M   'P 1'
#
loop_
_entity.id
_entity.type
_entity.pdbx_description
1 polymer ?
#
loop_
_entity_poly.entity_id
_entity_poly.type
_entity_poly.pdbx_seq_one_letter_code
_entity_poly.pdbx_strand_id
1 'polypeptide(L)'
;MRMDGPALLAVCKAHKLYQTPALNDRLYANFRGFTELGGLEAYTGLRSLFLEGNSLGSVDGLPPLPELRCLFLQQNPLTGLSPALAALPQLDTLNIAGNTLDGLGGLAGCGALRTLVASDNRLGPDVGAVAALAACTQLESLDLQNNKLEEGPALLELLKGLPDLKCLYLRGNPLVSSMRSYRKTVVAALPALTYLDDRPVFELERLCAEAWSLGGLEAERGARAAYHERQAEAEKKLVEALRGVREAGWRKRREALGLPLEGGDPDLEGWQPAQEMGGAGAAEEEQEPPELLAARARLAAFTATKQGEEAPELADADADATVEERRANRAALQSDAEAAGDAGSSSPGPCSPTQAAPLPAAASAEEEVPEARLTVSVCDGSAGGSAAQQKRGDGDGNAGSAAGPGAACASPSADSCASPAASASPPVSVAGAYEEESGDDCLGALD
;
A
#
# COMPACT_ATOMS: atom_id res chain seq x y z
N MET A 1 11.93 31.88 13.84
CA MET A 1 10.93 32.97 14.00
C MET A 1 9.70 32.37 14.66
N ARG A 2 9.07 33.01 15.67
CA ARG A 2 7.85 32.45 16.27
C ARG A 2 6.66 32.60 15.31
N MET A 3 5.77 31.61 15.29
CA MET A 3 4.50 31.71 14.58
C MET A 3 3.47 32.41 15.48
N ASP A 4 3.17 33.67 15.18
CA ASP A 4 2.24 34.51 15.94
C ASP A 4 1.10 35.03 15.05
N GLY A 5 -0.01 35.46 15.67
CA GLY A 5 -1.18 36.02 14.99
C GLY A 5 -0.91 36.99 13.83
N PRO A 6 -0.04 38.03 13.95
CA PRO A 6 0.26 38.93 12.84
C PRO A 6 1.07 38.26 11.70
N ALA A 7 1.91 37.26 12.01
CA ALA A 7 2.62 36.49 10.99
C ALA A 7 1.63 35.57 10.24
N LEU A 8 0.69 34.95 10.95
CA LEU A 8 -0.40 34.17 10.37
C LEU A 8 -1.34 35.03 9.51
N LEU A 9 -1.66 36.26 9.92
CA LEU A 9 -2.42 37.20 9.08
C LEU A 9 -1.66 37.60 7.80
N ALA A 10 -0.33 37.74 7.86
CA ALA A 10 0.49 37.98 6.67
C ALA A 10 0.52 36.76 5.73
N VAL A 11 0.56 35.54 6.28
CA VAL A 11 0.40 34.28 5.53
C VAL A 11 -0.98 34.21 4.87
N CYS A 12 -2.06 34.45 5.62
CA CYS A 12 -3.42 34.46 5.06
C CYS A 12 -3.57 35.49 3.94
N LYS A 13 -3.04 36.71 4.12
CA LYS A 13 -3.06 37.76 3.08
C LYS A 13 -2.28 37.35 1.82
N ALA A 14 -1.14 36.67 1.97
CA ALA A 14 -0.34 36.18 0.83
C ALA A 14 -1.07 35.09 0.04
N HIS A 15 -1.76 34.18 0.72
CA HIS A 15 -2.48 33.04 0.13
C HIS A 15 -3.97 33.31 -0.15
N LYS A 16 -4.42 34.57 -0.03
CA LYS A 16 -5.82 35.02 -0.25
C LYS A 16 -6.86 34.32 0.64
N LEU A 17 -6.44 33.85 1.82
CA LEU A 17 -7.27 33.24 2.85
C LEU A 17 -8.07 34.30 3.64
N TYR A 18 -9.08 33.88 4.40
CA TYR A 18 -9.88 34.78 5.23
C TYR A 18 -9.04 35.40 6.36
N GLN A 19 -9.26 36.70 6.62
CA GLN A 19 -8.63 37.40 7.74
C GLN A 19 -9.18 36.93 9.10
N THR A 20 -10.40 36.39 9.13
CA THR A 20 -11.03 35.75 10.28
C THR A 20 -10.55 34.30 10.40
N PRO A 21 -9.74 33.94 11.42
CA PRO A 21 -9.08 32.63 11.51
C PRO A 21 -10.02 31.42 11.38
N ALA A 22 -11.15 31.44 12.09
CA ALA A 22 -12.11 30.33 12.17
C ALA A 22 -12.84 29.99 10.86
N LEU A 23 -12.72 30.80 9.80
CA LEU A 23 -13.29 30.49 8.47
C LEU A 23 -12.30 29.77 7.53
N ASN A 24 -11.05 29.54 7.96
CA ASN A 24 -10.03 28.91 7.13
C ASN A 24 -9.96 27.41 7.37
N ASP A 25 -10.36 26.62 6.37
CA ASP A 25 -10.23 25.15 6.40
C ASP A 25 -8.80 24.67 6.06
N ARG A 26 -8.00 25.50 5.39
CA ARG A 26 -6.59 25.24 5.04
C ARG A 26 -5.69 26.42 5.40
N LEU A 27 -4.47 26.12 5.88
CA LEU A 27 -3.47 27.14 6.24
C LEU A 27 -2.09 26.76 5.67
N TYR A 28 -1.54 27.63 4.82
CA TYR A 28 -0.30 27.41 4.05
C TYR A 28 0.90 28.16 4.65
N ALA A 29 1.44 27.65 5.75
CA ALA A 29 2.54 28.24 6.53
C ALA A 29 3.94 27.72 6.12
N ASN A 30 4.08 27.19 4.91
CA ASN A 30 5.34 26.63 4.37
C ASN A 30 6.43 27.69 4.14
N PHE A 31 7.69 27.28 4.29
CA PHE A 31 8.90 28.04 3.93
C PHE A 31 9.00 29.44 4.56
N ARG A 32 8.63 29.58 5.84
CA ARG A 32 8.64 30.86 6.57
C ARG A 32 9.75 30.99 7.63
N GLY A 33 10.50 29.91 7.90
CA GLY A 33 11.50 29.89 8.96
C GLY A 33 10.88 29.93 10.37
N PHE A 34 9.67 29.38 10.52
CA PHE A 34 9.04 29.24 11.83
C PHE A 34 9.86 28.26 12.70
N THR A 35 10.10 28.63 13.96
CA THR A 35 10.88 27.84 14.94
C THR A 35 10.04 27.32 16.11
N GLU A 36 8.90 27.97 16.36
CA GLU A 36 7.94 27.66 17.42
C GLU A 36 6.53 27.83 16.85
N LEU A 37 5.60 26.98 17.27
CA LEU A 37 4.18 27.10 16.93
C LEU A 37 3.43 27.98 17.94
N GLY A 38 2.42 28.68 17.46
CA GLY A 38 1.63 29.63 18.25
C GLY A 38 0.54 30.30 17.39
N GLY A 39 -0.33 31.06 18.03
CA GLY A 39 -1.41 31.82 17.36
C GLY A 39 -2.51 30.98 16.68
N LEU A 40 -2.41 29.65 16.73
CA LEU A 40 -3.36 28.72 16.09
C LEU A 40 -4.68 28.56 16.84
N GLU A 41 -4.78 29.04 18.09
CA GLU A 41 -5.95 28.89 18.97
C GLU A 41 -7.26 29.38 18.34
N ALA A 42 -7.19 30.40 17.46
CA ALA A 42 -8.34 30.96 16.77
C ALA A 42 -8.79 30.18 15.52
N TYR A 43 -7.99 29.20 15.04
CA TYR A 43 -8.22 28.45 13.81
C TYR A 43 -9.03 27.16 14.05
N THR A 44 -10.14 27.27 14.78
CA THR A 44 -10.93 26.12 15.27
C THR A 44 -11.48 25.20 14.17
N GLY A 45 -11.82 25.74 13.01
CA GLY A 45 -12.31 25.00 11.83
C GLY A 45 -11.23 24.49 10.87
N LEU A 46 -9.95 24.51 11.27
CA LEU A 46 -8.83 24.14 10.40
C LEU A 46 -8.78 22.62 10.15
N ARG A 47 -8.79 22.22 8.88
CA ARG A 47 -8.80 20.81 8.42
C ARG A 47 -7.47 20.36 7.82
N SER A 48 -6.70 21.27 7.21
CA SER A 48 -5.36 20.97 6.69
C SER A 48 -4.34 22.05 7.06
N LEU A 49 -3.28 21.67 7.76
CA LEU A 49 -2.20 22.54 8.18
C LEU A 49 -0.90 22.16 7.46
N PHE A 50 -0.37 23.08 6.67
CA PHE A 50 0.89 22.92 5.96
C PHE A 50 1.97 23.79 6.63
N LEU A 51 3.05 23.14 7.10
CA LEU A 51 4.18 23.71 7.85
C LEU A 51 5.54 23.25 7.27
N GLU A 52 5.55 22.87 6.00
CA GLU A 52 6.74 22.33 5.31
C GLU A 52 7.90 23.33 5.22
N GLY A 53 9.13 22.83 5.31
CA GLY A 53 10.34 23.63 5.05
C GLY A 53 10.54 24.77 6.05
N ASN A 54 10.18 24.54 7.31
CA ASN A 54 10.40 25.48 8.41
C ASN A 54 11.60 25.01 9.27
N SER A 55 11.77 25.61 10.44
CA SER A 55 12.86 25.32 11.38
C SER A 55 12.32 24.91 12.75
N LEU A 56 11.18 24.19 12.74
CA LEU A 56 10.52 23.70 13.94
C LEU A 56 11.36 22.60 14.59
N GLY A 57 11.87 22.84 15.80
CA GLY A 57 12.59 21.83 16.59
C GLY A 57 11.65 20.91 17.40
N SER A 58 10.45 21.41 17.70
CA SER A 58 9.34 20.64 18.29
C SER A 58 8.00 21.10 17.71
N VAL A 59 6.96 20.28 17.93
CA VAL A 59 5.55 20.55 17.60
C VAL A 59 4.77 21.07 18.84
N ASP A 60 5.46 21.33 19.95
CA ASP A 60 4.88 21.98 21.13
C ASP A 60 4.30 23.36 20.76
N GLY A 61 3.09 23.64 21.25
CA GLY A 61 2.33 24.84 20.88
C GLY A 61 1.24 24.60 19.82
N LEU A 62 1.01 23.37 19.36
CA LEU A 62 -0.27 23.01 18.75
C LEU A 62 -1.39 23.05 19.80
N PRO A 63 -2.46 23.84 19.60
CA PRO A 63 -3.68 23.75 20.41
C PRO A 63 -4.51 22.52 19.99
N PRO A 64 -5.50 22.11 20.80
CA PRO A 64 -6.47 21.09 20.38
C PRO A 64 -7.31 21.60 19.20
N LEU A 65 -7.06 21.07 18.00
CA LEU A 65 -7.77 21.42 16.77
C LEU A 65 -8.75 20.29 16.41
N PRO A 66 -10.05 20.41 16.70
CA PRO A 66 -11.00 19.29 16.66
C PRO A 66 -11.36 18.82 15.26
N GLU A 67 -11.18 19.67 14.24
CA GLU A 67 -11.44 19.34 12.83
C GLU A 67 -10.18 19.02 12.01
N LEU A 68 -8.98 19.05 12.62
CA LEU A 68 -7.73 18.87 11.87
C LEU A 68 -7.58 17.41 11.41
N ARG A 69 -7.45 17.23 10.09
CA ARG A 69 -7.34 15.93 9.42
C ARG A 69 -6.00 15.71 8.76
N CYS A 70 -5.40 16.75 8.19
CA CYS A 70 -4.12 16.65 7.50
C CYS A 70 -3.09 17.58 8.15
N LEU A 71 -1.96 17.03 8.59
CA LEU A 71 -0.84 17.78 9.14
C LEU A 71 0.44 17.47 8.37
N PHE A 72 1.03 18.50 7.77
CA PHE A 72 2.22 18.39 6.91
C PHE A 72 3.39 19.15 7.55
N LEU A 73 4.34 18.41 8.12
CA LEU A 73 5.52 18.86 8.85
C LEU A 73 6.83 18.43 8.17
N GLN A 74 6.79 17.96 6.93
CA GLN A 74 7.97 17.51 6.21
C GLN A 74 9.05 18.61 6.08
N GLN A 75 10.32 18.20 6.00
CA GLN A 75 11.48 19.13 5.90
C GLN A 75 11.54 20.11 7.10
N ASN A 76 11.57 19.58 8.32
CA ASN A 76 11.82 20.33 9.55
C ASN A 76 12.91 19.64 10.40
N PRO A 77 13.56 20.34 11.34
CA PRO A 77 14.53 19.74 12.27
C PRO A 77 13.88 19.16 13.54
N LEU A 78 12.72 18.49 13.44
CA LEU A 78 12.07 17.86 14.61
C LEU A 78 12.93 16.71 15.13
N THR A 79 13.11 16.64 16.46
CA THR A 79 13.84 15.53 17.13
C THR A 79 12.91 14.53 17.81
N GLY A 80 11.70 14.95 18.19
CA GLY A 80 10.66 14.10 18.75
C GLY A 80 9.25 14.64 18.47
N LEU A 81 8.25 13.77 18.60
CA LEU A 81 6.85 14.13 18.47
C LEU A 81 6.24 14.51 19.82
N SER A 82 5.69 15.73 19.92
CA SER A 82 5.00 16.22 21.11
C SER A 82 3.74 15.40 21.42
N PRO A 83 3.41 15.13 22.71
CA PRO A 83 2.13 14.54 23.09
C PRO A 83 0.92 15.44 22.73
N ALA A 84 1.13 16.70 22.32
CA ALA A 84 0.07 17.55 21.78
C ALA A 84 -0.64 16.94 20.56
N LEU A 85 0.01 16.04 19.80
CA LEU A 85 -0.64 15.32 18.69
C LEU A 85 -1.80 14.42 19.16
N ALA A 86 -1.76 13.89 20.39
CA ALA A 86 -2.85 13.12 20.97
C ALA A 86 -4.13 13.94 21.21
N ALA A 87 -4.06 15.28 21.13
CA ALA A 87 -5.22 16.18 21.23
C ALA A 87 -5.91 16.46 19.87
N LEU A 88 -5.59 15.70 18.83
CA LEU A 88 -6.11 15.85 17.46
C LEU A 88 -7.03 14.66 17.06
N PRO A 89 -8.30 14.64 17.51
CA PRO A 89 -9.17 13.45 17.42
C PRO A 89 -9.63 13.06 16.01
N GLN A 90 -9.39 13.90 14.99
CA GLN A 90 -9.71 13.63 13.59
C GLN A 90 -8.48 13.52 12.69
N LEU A 91 -7.26 13.46 13.25
CA LEU A 91 -6.04 13.40 12.44
C LEU A 91 -5.99 12.09 11.65
N ASP A 92 -6.03 12.22 10.33
CA ASP A 92 -6.22 11.15 9.34
C ASP A 92 -4.92 10.94 8.52
N THR A 93 -4.25 12.04 8.16
CA THR A 93 -2.98 12.07 7.45
C THR A 93 -1.94 12.89 8.21
N LEU A 94 -0.79 12.28 8.53
CA LEU A 94 0.37 12.95 9.09
C LEU A 94 1.59 12.72 8.19
N ASN A 95 2.23 13.80 7.74
CA ASN A 95 3.52 13.75 7.07
C ASN A 95 4.58 14.44 7.94
N ILE A 96 5.61 13.70 8.29
CA ILE A 96 6.78 14.07 9.11
C ILE A 96 8.08 13.65 8.40
N ALA A 97 8.06 13.48 7.07
CA ALA A 97 9.20 13.04 6.28
C ALA A 97 10.36 14.05 6.27
N GLY A 98 11.60 13.59 6.14
CA GLY A 98 12.78 14.47 6.10
C GLY A 98 12.93 15.28 7.38
N ASN A 99 12.88 14.60 8.52
CA ASN A 99 13.06 15.16 9.86
C ASN A 99 14.21 14.43 10.58
N THR A 100 14.45 14.74 11.85
CA THR A 100 15.49 14.10 12.67
C THR A 100 14.91 13.31 13.85
N LEU A 101 13.72 12.71 13.66
CA LEU A 101 13.00 12.02 14.72
C LEU A 101 13.72 10.71 15.10
N ASP A 102 14.06 10.59 16.39
CA ASP A 102 14.59 9.35 16.95
C ASP A 102 13.45 8.40 17.42
N GLY A 103 12.22 8.90 17.58
CA GLY A 103 11.05 8.08 17.94
C GLY A 103 9.67 8.75 17.73
N LEU A 104 8.61 7.93 17.68
CA LEU A 104 7.22 8.31 17.36
C LEU A 104 6.28 8.42 18.58
N GLY A 105 6.82 8.54 19.80
CA GLY A 105 6.06 8.42 21.06
C GLY A 105 4.77 9.24 21.18
N GLY A 106 4.72 10.44 20.57
CA GLY A 106 3.54 11.32 20.57
C GLY A 106 2.31 10.77 19.83
N LEU A 107 2.43 9.71 19.02
CA LEU A 107 1.31 9.14 18.24
C LEU A 107 0.34 8.27 19.05
N ALA A 108 0.64 7.94 20.32
CA ALA A 108 -0.13 6.98 21.11
C ALA A 108 -1.62 7.33 21.34
N GLY A 109 -2.05 8.58 21.06
CA GLY A 109 -3.47 8.98 21.07
C GLY A 109 -4.14 9.11 19.69
N CYS A 110 -3.41 8.94 18.59
CA CYS A 110 -3.86 9.23 17.22
C CYS A 110 -4.68 8.08 16.60
N GLY A 111 -5.69 7.56 17.31
CA GLY A 111 -6.45 6.36 16.90
C GLY A 111 -7.25 6.47 15.60
N ALA A 112 -7.38 7.67 15.01
CA ALA A 112 -8.03 7.92 13.72
C ALA A 112 -7.04 7.99 12.53
N LEU A 113 -5.73 7.87 12.78
CA LEU A 113 -4.69 8.07 11.77
C LEU A 113 -4.65 6.91 10.77
N ARG A 114 -4.85 7.22 9.48
CA ARG A 114 -4.84 6.24 8.38
C ARG A 114 -3.58 6.29 7.54
N THR A 115 -2.98 7.46 7.39
CA THR A 115 -1.78 7.67 6.59
C THR A 115 -0.68 8.32 7.41
N LEU A 116 0.42 7.60 7.63
CA LEU A 116 1.63 8.13 8.23
C LEU A 116 2.79 8.07 7.23
N VAL A 117 3.41 9.22 6.99
CA VAL A 117 4.62 9.35 6.17
C VAL A 117 5.76 9.85 7.07
N ALA A 118 6.69 8.97 7.40
CA ALA A 118 7.82 9.20 8.31
C ALA A 118 9.17 8.76 7.69
N SER A 119 9.26 8.82 6.37
CA SER A 119 10.49 8.60 5.60
C SER A 119 11.59 9.61 5.92
N ASP A 120 12.85 9.28 5.60
CA ASP A 120 14.03 10.13 5.82
C ASP A 120 14.11 10.69 7.25
N ASN A 121 14.15 9.79 8.23
CA ASN A 121 14.21 10.09 9.66
C ASN A 121 15.30 9.24 10.36
N ARG A 122 15.31 9.17 11.69
CA ARG A 122 16.35 8.49 12.48
C ARG A 122 15.81 7.35 13.35
N LEU A 123 14.57 6.91 13.11
CA LEU A 123 13.86 5.91 13.91
C LEU A 123 14.65 4.59 13.96
N GLY A 124 14.93 4.11 15.17
CA GLY A 124 15.68 2.87 15.43
C GLY A 124 16.95 3.08 16.29
N PRO A 125 17.76 2.03 16.52
CA PRO A 125 17.64 0.69 15.94
C PRO A 125 16.50 -0.16 16.52
N ASP A 126 16.12 0.11 17.77
CA ASP A 126 15.07 -0.56 18.57
C ASP A 126 13.65 -0.25 18.07
N VAL A 127 12.75 -1.25 18.12
CA VAL A 127 11.32 -1.12 17.83
C VAL A 127 10.59 -0.24 18.84
N GLY A 128 11.14 -0.04 20.05
CA GLY A 128 10.70 0.96 21.02
C GLY A 128 10.51 2.36 20.42
N ALA A 129 11.32 2.73 19.41
CA ALA A 129 11.17 3.99 18.67
C ALA A 129 9.83 4.12 17.92
N VAL A 130 9.22 3.00 17.51
CA VAL A 130 7.96 2.94 16.73
C VAL A 130 6.81 2.27 17.48
N ALA A 131 6.99 1.83 18.72
CA ALA A 131 5.99 1.12 19.51
C ALA A 131 4.65 1.86 19.66
N ALA A 132 4.65 3.19 19.60
CA ALA A 132 3.44 4.02 19.61
C ALA A 132 2.47 3.74 18.44
N LEU A 133 2.94 3.14 17.34
CA LEU A 133 2.09 2.75 16.20
C LEU A 133 1.02 1.72 16.60
N ALA A 134 1.25 0.89 17.62
CA ALA A 134 0.27 -0.10 18.08
C ALA A 134 -1.06 0.50 18.58
N ALA A 135 -1.11 1.81 18.87
CA ALA A 135 -2.35 2.52 19.20
C ALA A 135 -3.11 3.04 17.97
N CYS A 136 -2.46 3.11 16.80
CA CYS A 136 -3.02 3.64 15.55
C CYS A 136 -3.76 2.53 14.77
N THR A 137 -4.83 1.98 15.34
CA THR A 137 -5.47 0.76 14.80
C THR A 137 -6.10 0.92 13.41
N GLN A 138 -6.41 2.14 12.97
CA GLN A 138 -6.96 2.44 11.63
C GLN A 138 -5.87 2.72 10.56
N LEU A 139 -4.60 2.44 10.83
CA LEU A 139 -3.49 2.80 9.95
C LEU A 139 -3.48 1.95 8.66
N GLU A 140 -3.90 2.55 7.54
CA GLU A 140 -3.96 1.91 6.23
C GLU A 140 -2.64 1.99 5.44
N SER A 141 -1.88 3.08 5.61
CA SER A 141 -0.66 3.37 4.87
C SER A 141 0.45 3.89 5.78
N LEU A 142 1.58 3.18 5.79
CA LEU A 142 2.75 3.48 6.61
C LEU A 142 4.02 3.54 5.75
N ASP A 143 4.61 4.73 5.65
CA ASP A 143 5.94 4.93 5.08
C ASP A 143 6.96 5.23 6.19
N LEU A 144 7.98 4.37 6.26
CA LEU A 144 9.13 4.44 7.17
C LEU A 144 10.46 4.36 6.40
N GLN A 145 10.50 4.68 5.10
CA GLN A 145 11.71 4.57 4.27
C GLN A 145 12.91 5.35 4.84
N ASN A 146 14.14 4.89 4.52
CA ASN A 146 15.39 5.57 4.88
C ASN A 146 15.52 5.91 6.39
N ASN A 147 15.03 5.03 7.26
CA ASN A 147 15.23 5.10 8.71
C ASN A 147 16.34 4.11 9.15
N LYS A 148 16.54 3.96 10.46
CA LYS A 148 17.60 3.13 11.07
C LYS A 148 17.06 1.84 11.71
N LEU A 149 15.88 1.37 11.31
CA LEU A 149 15.24 0.21 11.94
C LEU A 149 16.03 -1.07 11.61
N GLU A 150 16.53 -1.75 12.65
CA GLU A 150 17.31 -2.99 12.53
C GLU A 150 16.50 -4.23 12.93
N GLU A 151 15.65 -4.12 13.95
CA GLU A 151 14.92 -5.25 14.56
C GLU A 151 13.66 -5.69 13.76
N GLY A 152 13.91 -6.28 12.59
CA GLY A 152 12.89 -6.85 11.71
C GLY A 152 11.81 -7.73 12.36
N PRO A 153 12.12 -8.75 13.19
CA PRO A 153 11.09 -9.64 13.72
C PRO A 153 10.17 -8.97 14.76
N ALA A 154 10.72 -8.13 15.65
CA ALA A 154 9.92 -7.41 16.63
C ALA A 154 9.03 -6.34 15.96
N LEU A 155 9.50 -5.71 14.87
CA LEU A 155 8.69 -4.83 14.04
C LEU A 155 7.52 -5.59 13.39
N LEU A 156 7.73 -6.83 12.94
CA LEU A 156 6.66 -7.65 12.36
C LEU A 156 5.59 -8.05 13.40
N GLU A 157 5.96 -8.37 14.63
CA GLU A 157 4.96 -8.60 15.70
C GLU A 157 4.18 -7.32 16.05
N LEU A 158 4.81 -6.14 16.01
CA LEU A 158 4.12 -4.86 16.16
C LEU A 158 3.11 -4.62 15.02
N LEU A 159 3.53 -4.81 13.77
CA LEU A 159 2.71 -4.55 12.58
C LEU A 159 1.55 -5.54 12.42
N LYS A 160 1.66 -6.77 12.95
CA LYS A 160 0.52 -7.71 13.05
C LYS A 160 -0.63 -7.18 13.92
N GLY A 161 -0.36 -6.22 14.82
CA GLY A 161 -1.38 -5.54 15.60
C GLY A 161 -2.24 -4.54 14.81
N LEU A 162 -1.91 -4.28 13.54
CA LEU A 162 -2.58 -3.29 12.68
C LEU A 162 -3.44 -4.02 11.62
N PRO A 163 -4.75 -4.18 11.84
CA PRO A 163 -5.60 -5.02 10.99
C PRO A 163 -5.87 -4.41 9.60
N ASP A 164 -5.90 -3.08 9.50
CA ASP A 164 -6.26 -2.35 8.27
C ASP A 164 -5.04 -1.99 7.38
N LEU A 165 -3.83 -2.40 7.75
CA LEU A 165 -2.58 -2.01 7.07
C LEU A 165 -2.46 -2.61 5.66
N LYS A 166 -2.63 -1.77 4.65
CA LYS A 166 -2.64 -2.11 3.22
C LYS A 166 -1.33 -1.77 2.53
N CYS A 167 -0.73 -0.63 2.85
CA CYS A 167 0.50 -0.13 2.22
C CYS A 167 1.62 0.03 3.25
N LEU A 168 2.77 -0.59 3.01
CA LEU A 168 3.94 -0.54 3.90
C LEU A 168 5.22 -0.29 3.09
N TYR A 169 5.97 0.74 3.47
CA TYR A 169 7.26 1.06 2.87
C TYR A 169 8.37 1.06 3.95
N LEU A 170 9.39 0.22 3.76
CA LEU A 170 10.54 0.06 4.68
C LEU A 170 11.90 0.13 3.96
N ARG A 171 11.92 0.24 2.62
CA ARG A 171 13.11 0.45 1.79
C ARG A 171 14.09 1.45 2.41
N GLY A 172 15.38 1.13 2.39
CA GLY A 172 16.44 1.97 2.97
C GLY A 172 16.73 1.73 4.46
N ASN A 173 15.91 0.95 5.17
CA ASN A 173 16.22 0.52 6.54
C ASN A 173 17.21 -0.67 6.55
N PRO A 174 18.12 -0.75 7.56
CA PRO A 174 18.99 -1.90 7.77
C PRO A 174 18.29 -3.27 7.80
N LEU A 175 17.07 -3.35 8.35
CA LEU A 175 16.26 -4.58 8.40
C LEU A 175 16.05 -5.24 7.02
N VAL A 176 16.01 -4.46 5.94
CA VAL A 176 15.77 -4.97 4.58
C VAL A 176 16.96 -5.79 4.07
N SER A 177 18.17 -5.42 4.49
CA SER A 177 19.41 -6.15 4.18
C SER A 177 19.67 -7.29 5.18
N SER A 178 19.23 -7.13 6.44
CA SER A 178 19.39 -8.14 7.50
C SER A 178 18.45 -9.34 7.33
N MET A 179 17.18 -9.10 6.94
CA MET A 179 16.19 -10.18 6.83
C MET A 179 16.34 -11.01 5.55
N ARG A 180 16.80 -12.25 5.71
CA ARG A 180 16.78 -13.27 4.64
C ARG A 180 15.37 -13.38 4.04
N SER A 181 15.28 -13.22 2.73
CA SER A 181 14.01 -13.26 1.96
C SER A 181 12.95 -12.23 2.40
N TYR A 182 13.36 -11.13 3.08
CA TYR A 182 12.55 -9.99 3.54
C TYR A 182 11.11 -9.92 2.99
N ARG A 183 10.93 -9.68 1.68
CA ARG A 183 9.61 -9.52 1.05
C ARG A 183 8.65 -10.70 1.31
N LYS A 184 9.12 -11.94 1.24
CA LYS A 184 8.32 -13.14 1.55
C LYS A 184 7.96 -13.19 3.03
N THR A 185 8.92 -12.89 3.91
CA THR A 185 8.73 -12.88 5.36
C THR A 185 7.68 -11.86 5.79
N VAL A 186 7.71 -10.65 5.23
CA VAL A 186 6.70 -9.60 5.50
C VAL A 186 5.33 -10.01 4.94
N VAL A 187 5.24 -10.47 3.69
CA VAL A 187 3.97 -10.87 3.06
C VAL A 187 3.32 -12.06 3.77
N ALA A 188 4.10 -13.02 4.26
CA ALA A 188 3.59 -14.15 5.05
C ALA A 188 3.20 -13.75 6.49
N ALA A 189 3.72 -12.64 7.01
CA ALA A 189 3.40 -12.14 8.35
C ALA A 189 2.19 -11.20 8.37
N LEU A 190 1.91 -10.47 7.28
CA LEU A 190 0.91 -9.41 7.21
C LEU A 190 -0.17 -9.70 6.13
N PRO A 191 -1.23 -10.47 6.44
CA PRO A 191 -2.24 -10.88 5.45
C PRO A 191 -3.18 -9.75 4.99
N ALA A 192 -3.16 -8.57 5.62
CA ALA A 192 -3.88 -7.39 5.13
C ALA A 192 -3.15 -6.69 3.95
N LEU A 193 -1.85 -6.94 3.78
CA LEU A 193 -0.96 -6.10 2.98
C LEU A 193 -1.17 -6.27 1.47
N THR A 194 -1.46 -5.16 0.78
CA THR A 194 -1.70 -5.08 -0.67
C THR A 194 -0.53 -4.44 -1.43
N TYR A 195 0.24 -3.55 -0.79
CA TYR A 195 1.47 -2.96 -1.33
C TYR A 195 2.61 -3.07 -0.31
N LEU A 196 3.76 -3.55 -0.80
CA LEU A 196 4.99 -3.62 -0.01
C LEU A 196 6.12 -2.97 -0.81
N ASP A 197 6.69 -1.91 -0.25
CA ASP A 197 7.57 -0.98 -0.96
C ASP A 197 6.95 -0.60 -2.32
N ASP A 198 7.74 -0.54 -3.39
CA ASP A 198 7.29 -0.05 -4.70
C ASP A 198 6.43 -1.05 -5.51
N ARG A 199 5.94 -2.16 -4.91
CA ARG A 199 5.28 -3.26 -5.65
C ARG A 199 4.03 -3.84 -4.97
N PRO A 200 2.91 -3.98 -5.69
CA PRO A 200 1.73 -4.68 -5.18
C PRO A 200 2.03 -6.15 -4.87
N VAL A 201 1.29 -6.72 -3.92
CA VAL A 201 1.37 -8.11 -3.47
C VAL A 201 0.27 -8.90 -4.17
N PHE A 202 0.65 -9.76 -5.12
CA PHE A 202 -0.29 -10.60 -5.87
C PHE A 202 -0.66 -11.87 -5.10
N GLU A 203 -1.83 -12.45 -5.41
CA GLU A 203 -2.32 -13.71 -4.81
C GLU A 203 -1.27 -14.84 -4.89
N LEU A 204 -0.66 -15.05 -6.06
CA LEU A 204 0.41 -16.04 -6.25
C LEU A 204 1.66 -15.74 -5.40
N GLU A 205 2.03 -14.47 -5.22
CA GLU A 205 3.15 -14.09 -4.34
C GLU A 205 2.84 -14.47 -2.89
N ARG A 206 1.61 -14.18 -2.43
CA ARG A 206 1.15 -14.52 -1.08
C ARG A 206 1.06 -16.03 -0.83
N LEU A 207 0.41 -16.79 -1.72
CA LEU A 207 0.33 -18.25 -1.62
C LEU A 207 1.74 -18.90 -1.61
N CYS A 208 2.68 -18.36 -2.38
CA CYS A 208 4.08 -18.78 -2.33
C CYS A 208 4.76 -18.41 -1.01
N ALA A 209 4.47 -17.24 -0.44
CA ALA A 209 5.06 -16.77 0.82
C ALA A 209 4.55 -17.56 2.04
N GLU A 210 3.25 -17.84 2.11
CA GLU A 210 2.62 -18.67 3.14
C GLU A 210 3.11 -20.12 3.08
N ALA A 211 3.18 -20.71 1.88
CA ALA A 211 3.77 -22.03 1.70
C ALA A 211 5.27 -22.04 2.08
N TRP A 212 6.00 -20.97 1.77
CA TRP A 212 7.42 -20.83 2.12
C TRP A 212 7.66 -20.68 3.63
N SER A 213 6.79 -19.97 4.37
CA SER A 213 6.93 -19.83 5.83
C SER A 213 6.61 -21.13 6.58
N LEU A 214 5.70 -21.96 6.05
CA LEU A 214 5.33 -23.25 6.64
C LEU A 214 6.26 -24.42 6.25
N GLY A 215 6.69 -24.49 4.98
CA GLY A 215 7.40 -25.65 4.42
C GLY A 215 8.57 -25.31 3.50
N GLY A 216 9.06 -24.07 3.53
CA GLY A 216 10.25 -23.64 2.81
C GLY A 216 10.14 -23.74 1.28
N LEU A 217 11.27 -23.99 0.63
CA LEU A 217 11.40 -23.93 -0.83
C LEU A 217 10.59 -25.01 -1.57
N GLU A 218 10.37 -26.17 -0.95
CA GLU A 218 9.63 -27.28 -1.56
C GLU A 218 8.13 -27.01 -1.56
N ALA A 219 7.59 -26.53 -0.43
CA ALA A 219 6.21 -26.08 -0.35
C ALA A 219 5.94 -24.86 -1.26
N GLU A 220 6.87 -23.90 -1.36
CA GLU A 220 6.78 -22.79 -2.32
C GLU A 220 6.66 -23.29 -3.78
N ARG A 221 7.48 -24.27 -4.17
CA ARG A 221 7.46 -24.87 -5.51
C ARG A 221 6.14 -25.60 -5.77
N GLY A 222 5.68 -26.40 -4.81
CA GLY A 222 4.39 -27.10 -4.89
C GLY A 222 3.21 -26.15 -5.01
N ALA A 223 3.15 -25.10 -4.18
CA ALA A 223 2.10 -24.08 -4.22
C ALA A 223 2.09 -23.31 -5.55
N ARG A 224 3.27 -22.96 -6.10
CA ARG A 224 3.40 -22.32 -7.41
C ARG A 224 2.91 -23.22 -8.54
N ALA A 225 3.35 -24.49 -8.56
CA ALA A 225 2.90 -25.46 -9.56
C ALA A 225 1.37 -25.65 -9.52
N ALA A 226 0.81 -25.91 -8.33
CA ALA A 226 -0.63 -26.10 -8.14
C ALA A 226 -1.47 -24.83 -8.39
N TYR A 227 -0.86 -23.63 -8.43
CA TYR A 227 -1.53 -22.41 -8.89
C TYR A 227 -1.56 -22.35 -10.42
N HIS A 228 -0.42 -22.54 -11.09
CA HIS A 228 -0.36 -22.54 -12.55
C HIS A 228 -1.19 -23.67 -13.17
N GLU A 229 -1.25 -24.84 -12.55
CA GLU A 229 -2.13 -25.95 -12.94
C GLU A 229 -3.61 -25.56 -12.85
N ARG A 230 -4.04 -24.94 -11.74
CA ARG A 230 -5.41 -24.42 -11.60
C ARG A 230 -5.75 -23.32 -12.59
N GLN A 231 -4.81 -22.43 -12.92
CA GLN A 231 -5.01 -21.40 -13.94
C GLN A 231 -5.10 -22.01 -15.34
N ALA A 232 -4.22 -22.96 -15.68
CA ALA A 232 -4.26 -23.67 -16.96
C ALA A 232 -5.54 -24.49 -17.14
N GLU A 233 -6.04 -25.14 -16.09
CA GLU A 233 -7.35 -25.80 -16.07
C GLU A 233 -8.49 -24.79 -16.29
N ALA A 234 -8.46 -23.62 -15.65
CA ALA A 234 -9.49 -22.60 -15.78
C ALA A 234 -9.50 -21.98 -17.19
N GLU A 235 -8.33 -21.69 -17.75
CA GLU A 235 -8.13 -21.25 -19.13
C GLU A 235 -8.65 -22.31 -20.12
N LYS A 236 -8.28 -23.57 -19.94
CA LYS A 236 -8.77 -24.69 -20.77
C LYS A 236 -10.30 -24.80 -20.73
N LYS A 237 -10.92 -24.76 -19.55
CA LYS A 237 -12.38 -24.79 -19.38
C LYS A 237 -13.06 -23.58 -20.03
N LEU A 238 -12.44 -22.40 -20.00
CA LEU A 238 -12.93 -21.20 -20.69
C LEU A 238 -12.84 -21.35 -22.22
N VAL A 239 -11.72 -21.86 -22.74
CA VAL A 239 -11.54 -22.13 -24.18
C VAL A 239 -12.54 -23.18 -24.68
N GLU A 240 -12.73 -24.27 -23.93
CA GLU A 240 -13.74 -25.29 -24.22
C GLU A 240 -15.17 -24.74 -24.20
N ALA A 241 -15.51 -23.86 -23.24
CA ALA A 241 -16.81 -23.19 -23.19
C ALA A 241 -17.03 -22.23 -24.37
N LEU A 242 -16.03 -21.41 -24.72
CA LEU A 242 -16.08 -20.50 -25.87
C LEU A 242 -16.21 -21.28 -27.19
N ARG A 243 -15.50 -22.40 -27.33
CA ARG A 243 -15.65 -23.34 -28.44
C ARG A 243 -17.08 -23.87 -28.52
N GLY A 244 -17.65 -24.32 -27.41
CA GLY A 244 -19.04 -24.82 -27.34
C GLY A 244 -20.06 -23.76 -27.78
N VAL A 245 -19.89 -22.50 -27.35
CA VAL A 245 -20.72 -21.37 -27.80
C VAL A 245 -20.56 -21.10 -29.30
N ARG A 246 -19.34 -21.15 -29.83
CA ARG A 246 -19.05 -20.97 -31.26
C ARG A 246 -19.71 -22.06 -32.10
N GLU A 247 -19.54 -23.33 -31.74
CA GLU A 247 -20.18 -24.47 -32.42
C GLU A 247 -21.72 -24.37 -32.37
N ALA A 248 -22.30 -24.04 -31.22
CA ALA A 248 -23.75 -23.85 -31.09
C ALA A 248 -24.27 -22.68 -31.97
N GLY A 249 -23.50 -21.59 -32.06
CA GLY A 249 -23.79 -20.48 -32.97
C GLY A 249 -23.68 -20.87 -34.45
N TRP A 250 -22.71 -21.70 -34.81
CA TRP A 250 -22.53 -22.23 -36.17
C TRP A 250 -23.69 -23.14 -36.59
N ARG A 251 -24.11 -24.08 -35.72
CA ARG A 251 -25.25 -24.97 -35.98
C ARG A 251 -26.54 -24.17 -36.20
N LYS A 252 -26.85 -23.21 -35.32
CA LYS A 252 -28.01 -22.31 -35.47
C LYS A 252 -27.98 -21.51 -36.78
N ARG A 253 -26.81 -21.06 -37.24
CA ARG A 253 -26.68 -20.38 -38.56
C ARG A 253 -26.97 -21.33 -39.72
N ARG A 254 -26.52 -22.59 -39.68
CA ARG A 254 -26.79 -23.58 -40.74
C ARG A 254 -28.24 -24.05 -40.75
N GLU A 255 -28.83 -24.27 -39.57
CA GLU A 255 -30.27 -24.56 -39.39
C GLU A 255 -31.14 -23.45 -40.01
N ALA A 256 -30.85 -22.18 -39.69
CA ALA A 256 -31.57 -21.03 -40.25
C ALA A 256 -31.40 -20.85 -41.77
N LEU A 257 -30.34 -21.41 -42.36
CA LEU A 257 -30.06 -21.41 -43.80
C LEU A 257 -30.52 -22.69 -44.52
N GLY A 258 -31.08 -23.68 -43.80
CA GLY A 258 -31.47 -24.98 -44.36
C GLY A 258 -30.29 -25.84 -44.86
N LEU A 259 -29.07 -25.57 -44.40
CA LEU A 259 -27.87 -26.27 -44.80
C LEU A 259 -27.69 -27.58 -44.00
N PRO A 260 -27.10 -28.65 -44.58
CA PRO A 260 -26.79 -29.88 -43.85
C PRO A 260 -25.94 -29.62 -42.59
N LEU A 261 -26.15 -30.39 -41.53
CA LEU A 261 -25.39 -30.29 -40.27
C LEU A 261 -24.16 -31.24 -40.22
N GLU A 262 -23.77 -31.79 -41.37
CA GLU A 262 -22.57 -32.62 -41.50
C GLU A 262 -21.30 -31.74 -41.56
N GLY A 263 -20.31 -32.08 -40.73
CA GLY A 263 -19.06 -31.32 -40.54
C GLY A 263 -19.01 -30.50 -39.24
N GLY A 264 -17.81 -30.09 -38.84
CA GLY A 264 -17.60 -29.08 -37.79
C GLY A 264 -17.65 -27.64 -38.32
N ASP A 265 -17.43 -26.65 -37.45
CA ASP A 265 -17.08 -25.30 -37.92
C ASP A 265 -15.67 -25.38 -38.54
N PRO A 266 -15.48 -25.13 -39.86
CA PRO A 266 -14.19 -25.36 -40.52
C PRO A 266 -13.08 -24.45 -39.97
N ASP A 267 -13.44 -23.30 -39.40
CA ASP A 267 -12.51 -22.42 -38.67
C ASP A 267 -12.00 -23.00 -37.34
N LEU A 268 -12.59 -24.11 -36.85
CA LEU A 268 -12.12 -24.88 -35.70
C LEU A 268 -11.38 -26.15 -36.11
N GLU A 269 -11.46 -26.58 -37.38
CA GLU A 269 -10.71 -27.73 -37.89
C GLU A 269 -9.22 -27.33 -38.06
N GLY A 270 -8.39 -27.80 -37.12
CA GLY A 270 -6.95 -27.47 -37.08
C GLY A 270 -6.57 -26.39 -36.07
N TRP A 271 -7.53 -25.75 -35.38
CA TRP A 271 -7.20 -24.84 -34.27
C TRP A 271 -6.83 -25.64 -33.01
N GLN A 272 -5.53 -25.71 -32.71
CA GLN A 272 -5.00 -26.29 -31.49
C GLN A 272 -4.80 -25.20 -30.41
N PRO A 273 -5.16 -25.45 -29.13
CA PRO A 273 -4.80 -24.55 -28.04
C PRO A 273 -3.28 -24.44 -27.90
N ALA A 274 -2.76 -23.24 -27.70
CA ALA A 274 -1.31 -23.00 -27.59
C ALA A 274 -0.63 -23.75 -26.42
N GLN A 275 -1.40 -24.29 -25.46
CA GLN A 275 -0.89 -25.15 -24.39
C GLN A 275 -0.49 -26.57 -24.85
N GLU A 276 -1.00 -27.09 -25.97
CA GLU A 276 -0.62 -28.42 -26.49
C GLU A 276 0.71 -28.38 -27.26
N MET A 277 1.13 -27.18 -27.72
CA MET A 277 2.54 -26.86 -27.95
C MET A 277 3.21 -26.71 -26.57
N GLY A 278 3.82 -27.80 -26.08
CA GLY A 278 4.28 -27.92 -24.69
C GLY A 278 5.08 -26.74 -24.15
N GLY A 279 4.89 -26.43 -22.86
CA GLY A 279 5.34 -25.20 -22.21
C GLY A 279 6.81 -24.82 -22.48
N ALA A 280 7.03 -23.53 -22.75
CA ALA A 280 8.11 -23.07 -23.63
C ALA A 280 8.01 -23.76 -25.01
N GLY A 281 6.88 -23.50 -25.68
CA GLY A 281 6.73 -23.89 -27.08
C GLY A 281 7.92 -23.31 -27.84
N ALA A 282 8.63 -24.17 -28.55
CA ALA A 282 9.75 -23.76 -29.36
C ALA A 282 9.23 -22.83 -30.47
N ALA A 283 9.29 -21.53 -30.20
CA ALA A 283 10.13 -20.71 -31.07
C ALA A 283 11.40 -21.54 -31.28
N GLU A 284 11.61 -22.00 -32.52
CA GLU A 284 12.91 -22.47 -32.93
C GLU A 284 13.90 -21.40 -32.43
N GLU A 285 14.91 -21.79 -31.66
CA GLU A 285 16.00 -20.84 -31.41
C GLU A 285 16.54 -20.51 -32.80
N GLU A 286 16.22 -19.32 -33.30
CA GLU A 286 16.85 -18.72 -34.48
C GLU A 286 18.31 -18.52 -34.08
N GLN A 287 19.08 -19.61 -34.17
CA GLN A 287 20.37 -19.78 -33.50
C GLN A 287 21.23 -18.59 -33.88
N GLU A 288 21.46 -17.66 -32.91
CA GLU A 288 21.93 -16.29 -33.16
C GLU A 288 22.94 -16.33 -34.31
N PRO A 289 22.58 -15.89 -35.53
CA PRO A 289 23.33 -16.20 -36.74
C PRO A 289 24.82 -16.04 -36.50
N PRO A 290 25.70 -17.00 -36.88
CA PRO A 290 27.02 -17.14 -36.26
C PRO A 290 27.91 -15.88 -36.36
N GLU A 291 27.58 -14.97 -37.27
CA GLU A 291 28.12 -13.61 -37.37
C GLU A 291 27.79 -12.70 -36.17
N LEU A 292 26.57 -12.76 -35.61
CA LEU A 292 26.15 -12.06 -34.39
C LEU A 292 26.82 -12.62 -33.14
N LEU A 293 26.90 -13.95 -32.98
CA LEU A 293 27.69 -14.57 -31.92
C LEU A 293 29.17 -14.16 -32.01
N ALA A 294 29.74 -14.14 -33.22
CA ALA A 294 31.10 -13.66 -33.45
C ALA A 294 31.27 -12.14 -33.20
N ALA A 295 30.28 -11.32 -33.56
CA ALA A 295 30.29 -9.87 -33.30
C ALA A 295 30.20 -9.56 -31.80
N ARG A 296 29.32 -10.27 -31.08
CA ARG A 296 29.18 -10.22 -29.62
C ARG A 296 30.45 -10.67 -28.91
N ALA A 297 31.10 -11.74 -29.39
CA ALA A 297 32.41 -12.18 -28.89
C ALA A 297 33.52 -11.16 -29.15
N ARG A 298 33.55 -10.51 -30.33
CA ARG A 298 34.49 -9.42 -30.65
C ARG A 298 34.27 -8.19 -29.77
N LEU A 299 33.02 -7.79 -29.53
CA LEU A 299 32.66 -6.70 -28.63
C LEU A 299 33.07 -7.00 -27.18
N ALA A 300 32.77 -8.21 -26.68
CA ALA A 300 33.19 -8.66 -25.36
C ALA A 300 34.72 -8.65 -25.20
N ALA A 301 35.46 -9.15 -26.19
CA ALA A 301 36.92 -9.10 -26.22
C ALA A 301 37.45 -7.66 -26.21
N PHE A 302 36.85 -6.76 -27.00
CA PHE A 302 37.22 -5.34 -27.05
C PHE A 302 36.98 -4.62 -25.71
N THR A 303 35.86 -4.91 -25.04
CA THR A 303 35.58 -4.39 -23.68
C THR A 303 36.53 -4.97 -22.63
N ALA A 304 36.94 -6.23 -22.77
CA ALA A 304 37.89 -6.87 -21.84
C ALA A 304 39.31 -6.31 -22.02
N THR A 305 39.79 -6.11 -23.25
CA THR A 305 41.11 -5.50 -23.49
C THR A 305 41.18 -4.04 -23.04
N LYS A 306 40.08 -3.28 -23.13
CA LYS A 306 40.01 -1.90 -22.64
C LYS A 306 39.96 -1.73 -21.12
N GLN A 307 39.92 -2.82 -20.34
CA GLN A 307 40.05 -2.77 -18.88
C GLN A 307 41.49 -3.07 -18.40
N GLY A 308 42.45 -3.21 -19.31
CA GLY A 308 43.85 -3.56 -18.99
C GLY A 308 44.88 -2.43 -19.16
N GLU A 309 44.55 -1.31 -19.81
CA GLU A 309 45.47 -0.18 -20.01
C GLU A 309 44.93 1.10 -19.36
N GLU A 310 45.62 1.53 -18.30
CA GLU A 310 45.37 2.76 -17.56
C GLU A 310 45.80 3.96 -18.42
N ALA A 311 44.85 4.82 -18.80
CA ALA A 311 45.12 5.94 -19.70
C ALA A 311 45.91 7.04 -18.99
N PRO A 312 47.06 7.51 -19.53
CA PRO A 312 47.84 8.58 -18.91
C PRO A 312 47.11 9.92 -18.98
N GLU A 313 47.29 10.75 -17.95
CA GLU A 313 46.74 12.10 -17.91
C GLU A 313 47.28 12.97 -19.06
N LEU A 314 46.38 13.44 -19.92
CA LEU A 314 46.65 14.48 -20.91
C LEU A 314 46.11 15.82 -20.40
N ALA A 315 46.85 16.40 -19.46
CA ALA A 315 46.75 17.82 -19.14
C ALA A 315 47.50 18.69 -20.19
N ASP A 316 47.18 19.98 -20.21
CA ASP A 316 47.98 21.07 -20.78
C ASP A 316 48.37 20.99 -22.27
N ALA A 317 47.38 21.23 -23.15
CA ALA A 317 47.61 21.37 -24.61
C ALA A 317 46.76 22.45 -25.32
N ASP A 318 46.25 23.47 -24.61
CA ASP A 318 45.27 24.44 -25.18
C ASP A 318 45.53 25.92 -24.76
N ALA A 319 46.79 26.28 -24.53
CA ALA A 319 47.18 27.56 -23.93
C ALA A 319 47.64 28.67 -24.91
N ASP A 320 47.99 28.33 -26.17
CA ASP A 320 48.79 29.21 -27.04
C ASP A 320 48.24 29.30 -28.48
N ALA A 321 46.95 29.66 -28.61
CA ALA A 321 46.30 29.94 -29.89
C ALA A 321 45.71 31.36 -29.87
N THR A 322 46.15 32.24 -30.77
CA THR A 322 45.84 33.66 -30.69
C THR A 322 44.39 33.98 -31.08
N VAL A 323 43.88 35.12 -30.60
CA VAL A 323 42.50 35.57 -30.87
C VAL A 323 42.27 35.87 -32.36
N GLU A 324 43.33 36.16 -33.12
CA GLU A 324 43.23 36.42 -34.56
C GLU A 324 43.12 35.12 -35.37
N GLU A 325 43.86 34.06 -35.02
CA GLU A 325 43.72 32.73 -35.64
C GLU A 325 42.32 32.15 -35.39
N ARG A 326 41.78 32.31 -34.17
CA ARG A 326 40.40 31.92 -33.82
C ARG A 326 39.34 32.73 -34.57
N ARG A 327 39.67 33.91 -35.13
CA ARG A 327 38.82 34.67 -36.07
C ARG A 327 39.00 34.22 -37.52
N ALA A 328 40.24 33.95 -37.96
CA ALA A 328 40.54 33.49 -39.32
C ALA A 328 39.83 32.15 -39.64
N ASN A 329 39.94 31.15 -38.76
CA ASN A 329 39.26 29.86 -38.95
C ASN A 329 37.73 29.98 -38.92
N ARG A 330 37.17 30.95 -38.18
CA ARG A 330 35.72 31.21 -38.20
C ARG A 330 35.26 31.84 -39.52
N ALA A 331 36.08 32.73 -40.11
CA ALA A 331 35.77 33.34 -41.40
C ALA A 331 35.81 32.30 -42.54
N ALA A 332 36.81 31.40 -42.55
CA ALA A 332 36.91 30.32 -43.54
C ALA A 332 35.69 29.38 -43.52
N LEU A 333 35.24 28.98 -42.31
CA LEU A 333 34.04 28.15 -42.13
C LEU A 333 32.73 28.85 -42.55
N GLN A 334 32.73 30.16 -42.79
CA GLN A 334 31.57 30.89 -43.31
C GLN A 334 31.64 31.10 -44.83
N SER A 335 32.83 31.19 -45.44
CA SER A 335 32.95 31.27 -46.91
C SER A 335 32.60 29.96 -47.61
N ASP A 336 32.92 28.82 -47.01
CA ASP A 336 32.66 27.51 -47.62
C ASP A 336 31.16 27.12 -47.58
N ALA A 337 30.35 27.83 -46.79
CA ALA A 337 28.91 27.59 -46.65
C ALA A 337 28.05 28.29 -47.72
N GLU A 338 28.55 29.33 -48.39
CA GLU A 338 27.80 30.13 -49.38
C GLU A 338 28.01 29.68 -50.83
N ALA A 339 28.89 28.69 -51.08
CA ALA A 339 29.32 28.28 -52.42
C ALA A 339 28.55 27.10 -53.04
N ALA A 340 27.56 26.51 -52.34
CA ALA A 340 26.95 25.23 -52.71
C ALA A 340 25.42 25.24 -52.73
N GLY A 341 24.80 25.92 -53.71
CA GLY A 341 23.36 25.81 -53.94
C GLY A 341 22.80 26.59 -55.14
N ASP A 342 22.52 25.89 -56.24
CA ASP A 342 21.53 26.29 -57.24
C ASP A 342 20.92 25.07 -57.96
N ALA A 343 19.71 25.25 -58.52
CA ALA A 343 18.97 24.41 -59.46
C ALA A 343 18.48 22.99 -59.02
N GLY A 344 17.15 22.86 -58.84
CA GLY A 344 16.42 21.78 -59.54
C GLY A 344 15.49 20.78 -58.81
N SER A 345 14.52 21.24 -58.00
CA SER A 345 13.20 20.58 -57.72
C SER A 345 13.08 19.03 -57.64
N SER A 346 12.53 18.44 -56.56
CA SER A 346 11.06 18.35 -56.37
C SER A 346 10.61 17.92 -54.94
N SER A 347 9.33 18.17 -54.63
CA SER A 347 8.61 18.04 -53.33
C SER A 347 8.37 16.59 -52.84
N PRO A 348 7.76 16.33 -51.64
CA PRO A 348 7.15 17.25 -50.65
C PRO A 348 7.50 17.02 -49.15
N GLY A 349 6.96 17.87 -48.27
CA GLY A 349 6.99 17.69 -46.80
C GLY A 349 5.90 18.50 -46.06
N PRO A 350 5.64 18.23 -44.76
CA PRO A 350 4.66 18.95 -43.93
C PRO A 350 5.24 20.19 -43.22
N CYS A 351 4.37 21.04 -42.67
CA CYS A 351 4.69 22.42 -42.28
C CYS A 351 4.93 22.67 -40.77
N SER A 352 5.53 23.83 -40.47
CA SER A 352 5.78 24.40 -39.14
C SER A 352 4.66 25.35 -38.64
N PRO A 353 4.61 25.70 -37.34
CA PRO A 353 3.58 26.58 -36.77
C PRO A 353 3.97 28.07 -36.69
N THR A 354 2.99 28.96 -36.64
CA THR A 354 3.13 30.39 -36.24
C THR A 354 1.84 30.90 -35.58
N GLN A 355 1.94 31.96 -34.78
CA GLN A 355 0.96 32.44 -33.79
C GLN A 355 -0.23 33.24 -34.37
N ALA A 356 -1.40 33.17 -33.71
CA ALA A 356 -2.41 34.23 -33.62
C ALA A 356 -3.39 33.99 -32.44
N ALA A 357 -4.09 35.05 -32.00
CA ALA A 357 -5.19 35.08 -31.01
C ALA A 357 -6.10 36.31 -31.33
N PRO A 358 -7.20 36.65 -30.60
CA PRO A 358 -7.85 36.01 -29.43
C PRO A 358 -9.42 35.98 -29.48
N LEU A 359 -10.06 35.51 -28.37
CA LEU A 359 -11.48 35.74 -27.95
C LEU A 359 -12.61 35.13 -28.84
N PRO A 360 -13.90 35.06 -28.41
CA PRO A 360 -14.55 35.60 -27.19
C PRO A 360 -15.19 34.53 -26.27
N ALA A 361 -16.10 34.96 -25.36
CA ALA A 361 -16.69 34.13 -24.30
C ALA A 361 -18.23 33.94 -24.41
N ALA A 362 -18.67 32.74 -24.00
CA ALA A 362 -20.03 32.31 -23.64
C ALA A 362 -19.91 30.88 -23.06
N ALA A 363 -20.83 30.30 -22.30
CA ALA A 363 -21.86 30.77 -21.35
C ALA A 363 -22.31 29.52 -20.56
N SER A 364 -22.90 29.66 -19.37
CA SER A 364 -23.32 28.49 -18.58
C SER A 364 -24.46 27.71 -19.23
N ALA A 365 -24.38 26.38 -19.21
CA ALA A 365 -25.51 25.47 -19.37
C ALA A 365 -25.31 24.27 -18.43
N GLU A 366 -26.33 23.96 -17.66
CA GLU A 366 -26.42 22.74 -16.84
C GLU A 366 -27.08 21.64 -17.69
N GLU A 367 -26.63 20.39 -17.58
CA GLU A 367 -27.42 19.25 -18.04
C GLU A 367 -27.18 18.04 -17.12
N GLU A 368 -28.26 17.52 -16.55
CA GLU A 368 -28.22 16.35 -15.65
C GLU A 368 -28.06 15.06 -16.46
N VAL A 369 -27.37 14.07 -15.89
CA VAL A 369 -27.39 12.68 -16.39
C VAL A 369 -27.87 11.77 -15.26
N PRO A 370 -28.99 11.03 -15.41
CA PRO A 370 -29.70 10.43 -14.29
C PRO A 370 -29.09 9.11 -13.78
N GLU A 371 -29.22 8.86 -12.48
CA GLU A 371 -28.87 7.58 -11.85
C GLU A 371 -29.80 6.44 -12.30
N ALA A 372 -29.28 5.54 -13.15
CA ALA A 372 -29.94 4.28 -13.46
C ALA A 372 -29.63 3.22 -12.37
N ARG A 373 -30.58 2.99 -11.45
CA ARG A 373 -30.48 1.91 -10.44
C ARG A 373 -30.30 0.54 -11.09
N LEU A 374 -29.29 -0.22 -10.66
CA LEU A 374 -29.22 -1.67 -10.84
C LEU A 374 -29.19 -2.38 -9.48
N THR A 375 -30.38 -2.72 -8.99
CA THR A 375 -30.56 -3.63 -7.85
C THR A 375 -30.32 -5.07 -8.30
N VAL A 376 -29.33 -5.76 -7.72
CA VAL A 376 -29.09 -7.19 -7.99
C VAL A 376 -30.19 -8.02 -7.32
N SER A 377 -31.18 -8.45 -8.08
CA SER A 377 -32.21 -9.40 -7.64
C SER A 377 -31.71 -10.84 -7.75
N VAL A 378 -31.62 -11.55 -6.63
CA VAL A 378 -31.38 -13.00 -6.62
C VAL A 378 -32.62 -13.70 -7.15
N CYS A 379 -32.46 -14.59 -8.14
CA CYS A 379 -33.54 -15.37 -8.73
C CYS A 379 -33.08 -16.80 -8.99
N ASP A 380 -33.42 -17.71 -8.08
CA ASP A 380 -33.47 -19.14 -8.37
C ASP A 380 -34.56 -19.43 -9.43
N GLY A 381 -34.33 -20.42 -10.30
CA GLY A 381 -35.11 -20.55 -11.53
C GLY A 381 -35.05 -21.91 -12.22
N SER A 382 -35.19 -23.00 -11.47
CA SER A 382 -35.31 -24.35 -12.05
C SER A 382 -36.62 -24.49 -12.86
N ALA A 383 -36.57 -25.23 -13.98
CA ALA A 383 -37.71 -25.45 -14.87
C ALA A 383 -37.76 -26.91 -15.37
N GLY A 384 -38.94 -27.52 -15.35
CA GLY A 384 -39.17 -28.88 -15.86
C GLY A 384 -40.26 -29.63 -15.10
N GLY A 385 -41.52 -29.42 -15.49
CA GLY A 385 -42.68 -30.12 -14.90
C GLY A 385 -43.31 -31.15 -15.85
N SER A 386 -44.10 -32.07 -15.30
CA SER A 386 -45.12 -32.83 -16.04
C SER A 386 -46.27 -33.20 -15.09
N ALA A 387 -47.44 -33.55 -15.63
CA ALA A 387 -48.71 -33.53 -14.91
C ALA A 387 -49.35 -34.92 -14.72
N ALA A 388 -50.12 -35.08 -13.64
CA ALA A 388 -51.17 -36.09 -13.54
C ALA A 388 -52.31 -35.62 -12.61
N GLN A 389 -53.55 -35.95 -13.00
CA GLN A 389 -54.77 -35.77 -12.22
C GLN A 389 -54.73 -36.63 -10.91
N GLN A 390 -55.61 -36.52 -9.89
CA GLN A 390 -57.06 -36.26 -9.94
C GLN A 390 -57.69 -36.13 -8.52
N LYS A 391 -58.90 -35.54 -8.44
CA LYS A 391 -59.97 -35.70 -7.40
C LYS A 391 -59.76 -35.22 -5.94
N ARG A 392 -60.57 -34.20 -5.58
CA ARG A 392 -61.56 -34.12 -4.46
C ARG A 392 -61.15 -34.42 -3.00
N GLY A 393 -61.59 -33.55 -2.08
CA GLY A 393 -62.00 -33.97 -0.73
C GLY A 393 -61.96 -32.87 0.34
N ASP A 394 -63.08 -32.23 0.63
CA ASP A 394 -63.32 -31.48 1.88
C ASP A 394 -63.48 -32.45 3.07
N GLY A 395 -63.16 -32.02 4.30
CA GLY A 395 -63.54 -32.78 5.51
C GLY A 395 -62.82 -32.39 6.81
N ASP A 396 -63.57 -31.82 7.75
CA ASP A 396 -63.20 -31.75 9.18
C ASP A 396 -63.11 -33.15 9.82
N GLY A 397 -62.30 -33.30 10.87
CA GLY A 397 -62.23 -34.56 11.64
C GLY A 397 -61.40 -34.50 12.92
N ASN A 398 -62.07 -34.52 14.08
CA ASN A 398 -61.46 -34.60 15.41
C ASN A 398 -61.55 -36.04 15.98
N ALA A 399 -60.76 -36.32 17.03
CA ALA A 399 -60.62 -37.57 17.81
C ALA A 399 -59.73 -38.68 17.19
N GLY A 400 -59.11 -39.59 17.98
CA GLY A 400 -58.89 -39.52 19.43
C GLY A 400 -58.76 -40.87 20.18
N SER A 401 -57.75 -40.95 21.08
CA SER A 401 -57.63 -41.88 22.23
C SER A 401 -57.18 -43.35 22.00
N ALA A 402 -56.79 -43.97 23.14
CA ALA A 402 -56.45 -45.39 23.41
C ALA A 402 -55.13 -45.94 22.78
N ALA A 403 -54.31 -46.76 23.48
CA ALA A 403 -54.24 -47.13 24.92
C ALA A 403 -52.82 -47.62 25.31
N GLY A 404 -52.53 -47.70 26.63
CA GLY A 404 -51.37 -48.44 27.20
C GLY A 404 -51.76 -49.86 27.65
N PRO A 405 -51.19 -50.45 28.74
CA PRO A 405 -50.11 -49.98 29.63
C PRO A 405 -49.06 -51.09 29.99
N GLY A 406 -48.13 -50.84 30.94
CA GLY A 406 -47.47 -51.94 31.68
C GLY A 406 -46.15 -51.69 32.45
N ALA A 407 -46.24 -51.48 33.77
CA ALA A 407 -45.26 -51.82 34.85
C ALA A 407 -43.79 -51.28 34.82
N ALA A 408 -43.06 -51.12 35.95
CA ALA A 408 -43.40 -50.88 37.37
C ALA A 408 -42.13 -50.55 38.22
N CYS A 409 -42.26 -49.69 39.25
CA CYS A 409 -41.46 -49.64 40.52
C CYS A 409 -39.90 -49.45 40.47
N ALA A 410 -39.18 -48.99 41.51
CA ALA A 410 -39.45 -48.13 42.69
C ALA A 410 -38.10 -47.67 43.33
N SER A 411 -38.11 -46.70 44.26
CA SER A 411 -36.96 -46.15 45.03
C SER A 411 -36.97 -46.65 46.52
N PRO A 412 -36.21 -46.13 47.53
CA PRO A 412 -35.08 -45.17 47.60
C PRO A 412 -33.93 -45.47 48.65
N SER A 413 -33.01 -44.49 48.85
CA SER A 413 -32.42 -43.97 50.14
C SER A 413 -31.29 -44.63 50.99
N ALA A 414 -30.28 -43.79 51.31
CA ALA A 414 -29.61 -43.51 52.63
C ALA A 414 -28.28 -44.19 53.12
N ASP A 415 -27.48 -43.37 53.85
CA ASP A 415 -26.39 -43.62 54.84
C ASP A 415 -25.08 -44.40 54.48
N SER A 416 -23.92 -44.26 55.17
CA SER A 416 -23.27 -43.16 55.95
C SER A 416 -21.77 -43.47 56.30
N CYS A 417 -20.98 -42.46 56.73
CA CYS A 417 -19.76 -42.49 57.60
C CYS A 417 -18.45 -43.28 57.24
N ALA A 418 -17.28 -42.60 57.27
CA ALA A 418 -16.06 -42.90 58.08
C ALA A 418 -14.75 -42.21 57.57
N SER A 419 -13.74 -42.01 58.45
CA SER A 419 -12.40 -41.41 58.16
C SER A 419 -11.26 -42.25 58.80
N PRO A 420 -9.94 -41.98 58.61
CA PRO A 420 -9.23 -40.92 59.39
C PRO A 420 -7.95 -40.26 58.76
N ALA A 421 -7.47 -39.18 59.40
CA ALA A 421 -6.09 -38.62 59.57
C ALA A 421 -4.97 -38.86 58.52
N ALA A 422 -4.07 -37.92 58.16
CA ALA A 422 -3.87 -36.45 58.36
C ALA A 422 -2.78 -35.99 57.34
N SER A 423 -2.13 -34.80 57.28
CA SER A 423 -1.99 -33.54 58.05
C SER A 423 -1.60 -32.39 57.04
N ALA A 424 -1.12 -31.15 57.32
CA ALA A 424 -0.56 -30.46 58.50
C ALA A 424 -0.75 -28.90 58.45
N SER A 425 0.25 -28.12 58.85
CA SER A 425 0.24 -26.66 59.17
C SER A 425 0.35 -25.65 57.99
N PRO A 426 -0.09 -24.38 58.19
CA PRO A 426 0.02 -23.23 57.24
C PRO A 426 1.19 -22.26 57.61
N PRO A 427 1.34 -21.07 56.95
CA PRO A 427 0.60 -19.83 57.32
C PRO A 427 -0.04 -19.11 56.11
N VAL A 428 -1.27 -18.55 56.18
CA VAL A 428 -1.73 -17.30 56.85
C VAL A 428 -1.36 -15.99 56.12
N SER A 429 -2.39 -15.25 55.73
CA SER A 429 -2.37 -13.80 55.47
C SER A 429 -3.51 -13.14 56.25
N VAL A 430 -3.24 -12.01 56.92
CA VAL A 430 -4.18 -11.26 57.77
C VAL A 430 -3.95 -9.76 57.58
N ALA A 431 -5.01 -8.97 57.70
CA ALA A 431 -4.98 -7.51 57.71
C ALA A 431 -5.83 -6.97 58.88
N GLY A 432 -5.51 -5.77 59.38
CA GLY A 432 -6.41 -4.96 60.21
C GLY A 432 -5.80 -4.31 61.45
N ALA A 433 -6.18 -3.03 61.68
CA ALA A 433 -5.96 -2.21 62.88
C ALA A 433 -4.48 -1.80 63.16
N TYR A 434 -4.15 -0.55 63.54
CA TYR A 434 -4.65 0.30 64.65
C TYR A 434 -4.40 -0.41 66.01
N GLU A 435 -3.73 0.19 67.02
CA GLU A 435 -3.61 1.61 67.36
C GLU A 435 -2.33 1.94 68.20
N GLU A 436 -2.10 3.24 68.44
CA GLU A 436 -1.26 3.90 69.48
C GLU A 436 0.30 3.87 69.52
N GLU A 437 0.84 5.09 69.75
CA GLU A 437 2.10 5.56 70.37
C GLU A 437 3.42 4.77 70.20
N SER A 438 4.49 5.37 69.67
CA SER A 438 5.21 6.49 70.30
C SER A 438 6.44 6.92 69.47
N GLY A 439 6.99 8.13 69.70
CA GLY A 439 8.38 8.45 69.36
C GLY A 439 8.65 9.76 68.61
N ASP A 440 8.69 10.88 69.32
CA ASP A 440 9.55 12.04 69.04
C ASP A 440 9.70 12.83 70.36
N ASP A 441 10.92 12.98 70.91
CA ASP A 441 11.73 14.22 70.76
C ASP A 441 13.03 14.23 71.63
N CYS A 442 13.98 15.07 71.21
CA CYS A 442 15.11 15.72 71.92
C CYS A 442 15.83 15.11 73.16
N LEU A 443 17.10 14.75 72.94
CA LEU A 443 18.32 15.29 73.59
C LEU A 443 18.21 15.97 75.00
N GLY A 444 18.90 15.43 76.02
CA GLY A 444 19.09 16.15 77.30
C GLY A 444 20.04 15.54 78.35
N ALA A 445 21.29 16.05 78.40
CA ALA A 445 22.13 16.39 79.56
C ALA A 445 22.27 15.49 80.84
N LEU A 446 23.54 15.21 81.21
CA LEU A 446 24.12 14.98 82.56
C LEU A 446 23.71 13.69 83.32
N ASP A 447 24.54 13.07 84.16
CA ASP A 447 25.97 13.29 84.56
C ASP A 447 26.77 11.98 84.40
#